data_AF-E8TEH8-F1
#
_entry.id   AF-E8TEH8-F1
#
_cell.length_a   1.000
_cell.length_b   1.000
_cell.length_c   1.000
_cell.angle_alpha   90.00
_cell.angle_beta   90.00
_cell.angle_gamma   90.00
#
_symmetry.space_group_name_H-M   'P 1'
#
loop_
_entity.id
_entity.type
_entity.pdbx_description
1 polymer ?
#
loop_
_entity_poly.entity_id
_entity_poly.type
_entity_poly.pdbx_seq_one_letter_code
_entity_poly.pdbx_strand_id
1 'polypeptide(L)'
;MADAFILNEHFNGGDRATIETILQGAGFNPRYDVPSDMSSVDPDTDIGVVGLPAVPGDLGTIDARTMAFAGAGIRVVAIWLHTDQEGTGGVPASIGKYATTVDRDSEVLMPTLKGETDVWEQPGGEKRPKPHTKRNKC
;
A
#
# COMPACT_ATOMS: atom_id res chain seq x y z
N MET A 1 -9.35 -16.47 5.22
CA MET A 1 -8.84 -15.72 4.06
C MET A 1 -8.70 -14.30 4.55
N ALA A 2 -7.49 -13.75 4.49
CA ALA A 2 -7.22 -12.42 5.02
C ALA A 2 -7.81 -11.34 4.10
N ASP A 3 -8.20 -10.20 4.66
CA ASP A 3 -8.70 -9.07 3.90
C ASP A 3 -7.55 -8.10 3.56
N ALA A 4 -7.56 -7.61 2.32
CA ALA A 4 -6.66 -6.56 1.86
C ALA A 4 -7.47 -5.29 1.61
N PHE A 5 -7.30 -4.32 2.51
CA PHE A 5 -8.01 -3.05 2.49
C PHE A 5 -7.32 -2.07 1.56
N ILE A 6 -7.95 -1.80 0.43
CA ILE A 6 -7.47 -0.90 -0.59
C ILE A 6 -7.80 0.53 -0.15
N LEU A 7 -6.76 1.32 0.09
CA LEU A 7 -6.89 2.63 0.72
C LEU A 7 -7.22 3.76 -0.27
N ASN A 8 -6.96 3.56 -1.57
CA ASN A 8 -7.36 4.50 -2.61
C ASN A 8 -8.88 4.49 -2.81
N GLU A 9 -9.48 5.65 -3.07
CA GLU A 9 -10.91 5.77 -3.36
C GLU A 9 -11.19 5.73 -4.86
N HIS A 10 -10.26 6.23 -5.64
CA HIS A 10 -10.35 6.36 -7.08
C HIS A 10 -9.27 5.53 -7.76
N PHE A 11 -9.71 4.49 -8.47
CA PHE A 11 -8.91 3.79 -9.48
C PHE A 11 -9.54 3.97 -10.85
N ASN A 12 -8.69 3.96 -11.88
CA ASN A 12 -9.19 3.63 -13.20
C ASN A 12 -9.58 2.13 -13.24
N GLY A 13 -10.48 1.72 -14.14
CA GLY A 13 -10.96 0.33 -14.19
C GLY A 13 -9.85 -0.71 -14.46
N GLY A 14 -8.76 -0.32 -15.12
CA GLY A 14 -7.62 -1.20 -15.39
C GLY A 14 -6.80 -1.50 -14.14
N ASP A 15 -6.44 -0.46 -13.40
CA ASP A 15 -5.66 -0.51 -12.16
C ASP A 15 -6.38 -1.31 -11.09
N ARG A 16 -7.70 -1.11 -11.03
CA ARG A 16 -8.58 -1.87 -10.15
C ARG A 16 -8.50 -3.37 -10.45
N ALA A 17 -8.61 -3.76 -11.73
CA ALA A 17 -8.52 -5.16 -12.11
C ALA A 17 -7.12 -5.74 -11.82
N THR A 18 -6.07 -4.96 -12.05
CA THR A 18 -4.69 -5.36 -11.76
C THR A 18 -4.47 -5.61 -10.28
N ILE A 19 -4.89 -4.69 -9.40
CA ILE A 19 -4.69 -4.82 -7.96
C ILE A 19 -5.52 -5.99 -7.40
N GLU A 20 -6.76 -6.17 -7.86
CA GLU A 20 -7.59 -7.31 -7.46
C GLU A 20 -6.94 -8.64 -7.86
N THR A 21 -6.39 -8.73 -9.07
CA THR A 21 -5.69 -9.92 -9.55
C THR A 21 -4.46 -10.24 -8.70
N ILE A 22 -3.66 -9.23 -8.38
CA ILE A 22 -2.47 -9.37 -7.51
C ILE A 22 -2.86 -9.88 -6.12
N LEU A 23 -3.87 -9.26 -5.51
CA LEU A 23 -4.30 -9.57 -4.14
C LEU A 23 -4.94 -10.96 -4.06
N GLN A 24 -5.80 -11.31 -5.02
CA GLN A 24 -6.38 -12.65 -5.12
C GLN A 24 -5.30 -13.71 -5.35
N GLY A 25 -4.31 -13.44 -6.20
CA GLY A 25 -3.16 -14.32 -6.42
C GLY A 25 -2.32 -14.55 -5.16
N ALA A 26 -2.24 -13.55 -4.28
CA ALA A 26 -1.61 -13.66 -2.97
C ALA A 26 -2.50 -14.33 -1.90
N GLY A 27 -3.77 -14.61 -2.20
CA GLY A 27 -4.73 -15.24 -1.28
C GLY A 27 -5.49 -14.27 -0.39
N PHE A 28 -5.49 -12.98 -0.71
CA PHE A 28 -6.25 -11.95 -0.01
C PHE A 28 -7.60 -11.68 -0.68
N ASN A 29 -8.56 -11.24 0.12
CA ASN A 29 -9.84 -10.74 -0.36
C ASN A 29 -9.78 -9.20 -0.47
N PRO A 30 -9.82 -8.61 -1.67
CA PRO A 30 -9.74 -7.15 -1.85
C PRO A 30 -11.00 -6.45 -1.32
N ARG A 31 -10.80 -5.49 -0.42
CA ARG A 31 -11.85 -4.66 0.22
C ARG A 31 -11.62 -3.20 -0.10
N TYR A 32 -12.65 -2.52 -0.60
CA TYR A 32 -12.61 -1.06 -0.85
C TYR A 32 -13.29 -0.27 0.26
N ASP A 33 -14.01 -0.97 1.13
CA ASP A 33 -14.65 -0.47 2.34
C ASP A 33 -13.66 -0.47 3.50
N VAL A 34 -12.83 0.58 3.57
CA VAL A 34 -11.93 0.76 4.70
C VAL A 34 -12.75 1.06 5.96
N PRO A 35 -12.71 0.20 7.00
CA PRO A 35 -13.50 0.41 8.20
C PRO A 35 -13.03 1.67 8.93
N SER A 36 -14.00 2.44 9.44
CA SER A 36 -13.73 3.61 10.27
C SER A 36 -13.24 3.24 11.67
N ASP A 37 -13.55 2.02 12.13
CA ASP A 37 -13.05 1.42 13.35
C ASP A 37 -12.04 0.31 13.00
N MET A 38 -10.78 0.51 13.38
CA MET A 38 -9.71 -0.45 13.11
C MET A 38 -9.76 -1.68 14.03
N SER A 39 -10.63 -1.68 15.05
CA SER A 39 -10.78 -2.81 15.98
C SER A 39 -11.33 -4.07 15.32
N SER A 40 -11.97 -3.93 14.14
CA SER A 40 -12.47 -5.05 13.34
C SER A 40 -11.44 -5.60 12.35
N VAL A 41 -10.28 -4.99 12.25
CA VAL A 41 -9.19 -5.41 11.34
C VAL A 41 -8.17 -6.20 12.13
N ASP A 42 -7.80 -7.37 11.63
CA ASP A 42 -6.80 -8.23 12.28
C ASP A 42 -5.39 -7.79 11.86
N PRO A 43 -4.58 -7.19 12.77
CA PRO A 43 -3.25 -6.70 12.41
C PRO A 43 -2.25 -7.80 12.04
N ASP A 44 -2.51 -9.06 12.41
CA ASP A 44 -1.63 -10.19 12.12
C ASP A 44 -1.88 -10.79 10.73
N THR A 45 -3.10 -10.66 10.21
CA THR A 45 -3.50 -11.29 8.94
C THR A 45 -3.91 -10.30 7.87
N ASP A 46 -4.59 -9.21 8.22
CA ASP A 46 -5.07 -8.21 7.27
C ASP A 46 -4.00 -7.18 6.93
N ILE A 47 -4.15 -6.56 5.77
CA ILE A 47 -3.19 -5.58 5.26
C ILE A 47 -3.90 -4.36 4.66
N GLY A 48 -3.26 -3.21 4.78
CA GLY A 48 -3.58 -2.02 3.99
C GLY A 48 -2.82 -2.07 2.67
N VAL A 49 -3.49 -1.73 1.57
CA VAL A 49 -2.90 -1.72 0.23
C VAL A 49 -3.13 -0.37 -0.43
N VAL A 50 -2.08 0.20 -1.01
CA VAL A 50 -2.14 1.46 -1.76
C VAL A 50 -1.66 1.21 -3.18
N GLY A 51 -2.47 1.53 -4.17
CA GLY A 51 -2.02 1.59 -5.56
C GLY A 51 -1.36 2.93 -5.86
N LEU A 52 -0.17 2.90 -6.44
CA LEU A 52 0.59 4.07 -6.87
C LEU A 52 0.81 4.07 -8.39
N PRO A 53 0.90 5.24 -9.03
CA PRO A 53 0.65 6.57 -8.47
C PRO A 53 -0.84 6.80 -8.16
N ALA A 54 -1.14 7.48 -7.05
CA ALA A 54 -2.51 7.74 -6.62
C ALA A 54 -3.06 9.04 -7.23
N VAL A 55 -4.37 9.12 -7.44
CA VAL A 55 -5.02 10.35 -7.94
C VAL A 55 -4.81 11.49 -6.93
N PRO A 56 -4.51 12.73 -7.35
CA PRO A 56 -4.25 13.85 -6.43
C PRO A 56 -5.35 14.11 -5.40
N GLY A 57 -6.61 13.85 -5.77
CA GLY A 57 -7.76 13.97 -4.86
C GLY A 57 -7.73 12.99 -3.69
N ASP A 58 -7.04 11.86 -3.83
CA ASP A 58 -7.01 10.78 -2.84
C ASP A 58 -5.84 10.88 -1.87
N LEU A 59 -4.84 11.72 -2.17
CA LEU A 59 -3.59 11.75 -1.40
C LEU A 59 -3.85 12.01 0.09
N GLY A 60 -4.77 12.93 0.40
CA GLY A 60 -5.15 13.25 1.79
C GLY A 60 -5.87 12.09 2.48
N THR A 61 -6.78 11.42 1.77
CA THR A 61 -7.53 10.26 2.30
C THR A 61 -6.61 9.06 2.52
N ILE A 62 -5.73 8.76 1.54
CA ILE A 62 -4.73 7.70 1.66
C ILE A 62 -3.80 8.00 2.82
N ASP A 63 -3.33 9.24 2.97
CA ASP A 63 -2.48 9.63 4.10
C ASP A 63 -3.16 9.37 5.45
N ALA A 64 -4.41 9.80 5.60
CA ALA A 64 -5.18 9.56 6.82
C ALA A 64 -5.36 8.06 7.12
N ARG A 65 -5.70 7.27 6.11
CA ARG A 65 -5.92 5.82 6.24
C ARG A 65 -4.62 5.07 6.51
N THR A 66 -3.55 5.37 5.80
CA THR A 66 -2.23 4.77 6.03
C THR A 66 -1.75 5.05 7.46
N MET A 67 -1.93 6.28 7.96
CA MET A 67 -1.60 6.61 9.35
C MET A 67 -2.47 5.85 10.36
N ALA A 68 -3.76 5.67 10.08
CA ALA A 68 -4.66 4.91 10.95
C ALA A 68 -4.28 3.42 11.01
N PHE A 69 -3.97 2.80 9.85
CA PHE A 69 -3.50 1.42 9.77
C PHE A 69 -2.18 1.23 10.54
N ALA A 70 -1.21 2.12 10.31
CA ALA A 70 0.06 2.08 11.02
C ALA A 70 -0.11 2.29 12.53
N GLY A 71 -1.03 3.17 12.94
CA GLY A 71 -1.37 3.39 14.35
C GLY A 71 -2.02 2.18 15.02
N ALA A 72 -2.75 1.36 14.25
CA ALA A 72 -3.33 0.09 14.70
C ALA A 72 -2.35 -1.10 14.60
N GLY A 73 -1.12 -0.88 14.12
CA GLY A 73 -0.13 -1.94 13.93
C GLY A 73 -0.34 -2.79 12.68
N ILE A 74 -1.27 -2.42 11.80
CA ILE A 74 -1.57 -3.13 10.57
C ILE A 74 -0.54 -2.73 9.50
N ARG A 75 0.04 -3.70 8.79
CA ARG A 75 1.00 -3.43 7.73
C ARG A 75 0.32 -2.74 6.55
N VAL A 76 0.98 -1.74 5.98
CA VAL A 76 0.57 -1.11 4.72
C VAL A 76 1.59 -1.42 3.63
N VAL A 77 1.12 -1.85 2.47
CA VAL A 77 1.94 -2.12 1.27
C VAL A 77 1.48 -1.21 0.13
N ALA A 78 2.39 -0.43 -0.42
CA ALA A 78 2.15 0.43 -1.56
C ALA A 78 2.76 -0.19 -2.83
N ILE A 79 1.92 -0.42 -3.84
CA ILE A 79 2.28 -1.11 -5.07
C ILE A 79 2.33 -0.10 -6.20
N TRP A 80 3.46 -0.02 -6.91
CA TRP A 80 3.54 0.75 -8.16
C TRP A 80 2.82 0.00 -9.28
N LEU A 81 1.62 0.45 -9.62
CA LEU A 81 0.80 -0.05 -10.71
C LEU A 81 1.25 0.50 -12.06
N HIS A 82 1.82 1.71 -12.10
CA HIS A 82 2.40 2.33 -13.29
C HIS A 82 3.77 2.91 -13.00
N THR A 83 4.66 2.78 -13.98
CA THR A 83 6.02 3.34 -13.95
C THR A 83 6.12 4.73 -14.58
N ASP A 84 5.13 5.13 -15.39
CA ASP A 84 5.19 6.40 -16.11
C ASP A 84 4.91 7.59 -15.19
N GLN A 85 5.97 8.39 -15.00
CA GLN A 85 5.95 9.72 -14.38
C GLN A 85 5.11 10.76 -15.15
N GLU A 86 4.51 10.39 -16.30
CA GLU A 86 3.65 11.29 -17.09
C GLU A 86 2.19 11.34 -16.59
N GLY A 87 1.79 10.44 -15.70
CA GLY A 87 0.49 10.51 -15.05
C GLY A 87 0.45 11.63 -14.01
N THR A 88 -0.64 12.41 -13.98
CA THR A 88 -0.91 13.45 -12.98
C THR A 88 -1.03 12.93 -11.53
N GLY A 89 -0.73 11.65 -11.28
CA GLY A 89 -0.83 11.01 -9.98
C GLY A 89 0.35 11.34 -9.06
N GLY A 90 0.11 11.28 -7.75
CA GLY A 90 1.09 11.58 -6.71
C GLY A 90 1.40 10.41 -5.81
N VAL A 91 2.43 10.59 -4.99
CA VAL A 91 2.76 9.69 -3.88
C VAL A 91 2.32 10.37 -2.58
N PRO A 92 1.43 9.74 -1.79
CA PRO A 92 1.05 10.27 -0.48
C PRO A 92 2.26 10.36 0.45
N ALA A 93 2.31 11.39 1.30
CA ALA A 93 3.47 11.68 2.14
C ALA A 93 3.70 10.61 3.24
N SER A 94 2.63 9.92 3.64
CA SER A 94 2.63 8.83 4.62
C SER A 94 3.32 7.57 4.11
N ILE A 95 3.30 7.30 2.80
CA ILE A 95 3.80 6.04 2.22
C ILE A 95 5.26 5.85 2.60
N GLY A 96 6.09 6.87 2.36
CA GLY A 96 7.52 6.85 2.70
C GLY A 96 7.83 6.77 4.19
N LYS A 97 6.85 6.69 5.09
CA LYS A 97 7.06 6.56 6.54
C LYS A 97 6.43 5.31 7.11
N TYR A 98 5.30 4.89 6.56
CA TYR A 98 4.39 3.93 7.18
C TYR A 98 4.03 2.75 6.26
N ALA A 99 4.39 2.79 4.98
CA ALA A 99 4.02 1.74 4.03
C ALA A 99 5.21 1.22 3.23
N THR A 100 5.38 -0.10 3.17
CA THR A 100 6.40 -0.76 2.35
C THR A 100 6.09 -0.57 0.87
N THR A 101 7.02 -0.06 0.05
CA THR A 101 6.79 0.19 -1.39
C THR A 101 7.39 -0.90 -2.26
N VAL A 102 6.63 -1.41 -3.23
CA VAL A 102 7.07 -2.48 -4.14
C VAL A 102 6.51 -2.28 -5.54
N ASP A 103 7.24 -2.68 -6.56
CA ASP A 103 6.76 -2.66 -7.94
C ASP A 103 5.82 -3.85 -8.21
N ARG A 104 4.77 -3.65 -9.02
CA ARG A 104 3.82 -4.73 -9.35
C ARG A 104 4.48 -5.92 -10.06
N ASP A 105 5.57 -5.67 -10.79
CA ASP A 105 6.26 -6.68 -11.59
C ASP A 105 7.48 -7.25 -10.83
N SER A 106 7.67 -6.85 -9.57
CA SER A 106 8.78 -7.30 -8.72
C SER A 106 8.56 -8.72 -8.21
N GLU A 107 9.62 -9.55 -8.26
CA GLU A 107 9.60 -10.93 -7.75
C GLU A 107 9.32 -10.99 -6.24
N VAL A 108 9.59 -9.90 -5.52
CA VAL A 108 9.37 -9.78 -4.07
C VAL A 108 7.97 -9.27 -3.71
N LEU A 109 7.08 -9.02 -4.67
CA LEU A 109 5.73 -8.55 -4.40
C LEU A 109 4.95 -9.52 -3.50
N MET A 110 4.93 -10.81 -3.87
CA MET A 110 4.22 -11.84 -3.11
C MET A 110 4.74 -12.01 -1.67
N PRO A 111 6.06 -12.15 -1.42
CA PRO A 111 6.56 -12.22 -0.05
C PRO A 111 6.33 -10.91 0.72
N THR A 112 6.33 -9.75 0.04
CA THR A 112 6.00 -8.46 0.67
C THR A 112 4.55 -8.38 1.12
N LEU A 113 3.62 -8.84 0.26
CA LEU A 113 2.20 -8.95 0.59
C LEU A 113 1.92 -9.94 1.71
N LYS A 114 2.80 -10.91 1.95
CA LYS A 114 2.71 -11.85 3.08
C LYS A 114 3.46 -11.40 4.33
N GLY A 115 4.22 -10.30 4.26
CA GLY A 115 5.02 -9.80 5.38
C GLY A 115 6.31 -10.57 5.60
N GLU A 116 6.70 -11.41 4.66
CA GLU A 116 7.95 -12.17 4.70
C GLU A 116 9.15 -11.27 4.37
N THR A 117 8.93 -10.14 3.68
CA THR A 117 9.99 -9.20 3.28
C THR A 117 9.46 -7.76 3.28
N ASP A 118 10.28 -6.83 3.76
CA ASP A 118 10.04 -5.39 3.59
C ASP A 118 11.00 -4.81 2.56
N VAL A 119 10.44 -4.24 1.48
CA VAL A 119 11.20 -3.58 0.41
C VAL A 119 10.71 -2.14 0.23
N TRP A 120 11.61 -1.27 -0.22
CA TRP A 120 11.26 0.09 -0.58
C TRP A 120 11.69 0.28 -2.02
N GLU A 121 10.79 0.16 -2.99
CA GLU A 121 11.07 0.36 -4.42
C GLU A 121 10.49 1.69 -4.93
N GLN A 122 11.15 2.23 -5.95
CA GLN A 122 10.67 3.31 -6.80
C GLN A 122 9.85 2.76 -7.98
N PRO A 123 9.11 3.61 -8.70
CA PRO A 123 8.54 3.21 -9.98
C PRO A 123 9.67 2.65 -10.86
N GLY A 124 9.56 1.40 -11.29
CA GLY A 124 10.61 0.69 -12.04
C GLY A 124 11.45 -0.29 -11.22
N GLY A 125 11.08 -0.58 -9.96
CA GLY A 125 11.70 -1.64 -9.15
C GLY A 125 13.06 -1.27 -8.54
N GLU A 126 13.51 -0.02 -8.64
CA GLU A 126 14.78 0.40 -8.04
C GLU A 126 14.66 0.47 -6.51
N LYS A 127 15.54 -0.24 -5.80
CA LYS A 127 15.57 -0.23 -4.33
C LYS A 127 15.97 1.15 -3.80
N ARG A 128 15.04 1.76 -3.06
CA ARG A 128 15.24 2.90 -2.18
C ARG A 128 15.84 2.48 -0.83
N PRO A 129 16.66 3.35 -0.23
CA PRO A 129 17.04 3.19 1.16
C PRO A 129 15.79 3.24 2.05
N LYS A 130 15.73 2.32 3.03
CA LYS A 130 14.66 2.29 4.03
C LYS A 130 14.51 3.68 4.66
N PRO A 131 13.29 4.23 4.76
CA PRO A 131 13.11 5.54 5.35
C PRO A 131 13.65 5.55 6.78
N HIS A 132 14.51 6.52 7.07
CA HIS A 132 14.99 6.76 8.42
C HIS A 132 13.83 7.30 9.26
N THR A 133 13.07 6.42 9.91
CA THR A 133 12.33 6.79 11.11
C THR A 133 13.37 7.16 12.17
N LYS A 134 13.67 8.46 12.28
CA LYS A 134 14.37 8.99 13.45
C LYS A 134 13.47 8.68 14.65
N ARG A 135 13.78 7.59 15.35
CA ARG A 135 13.28 7.31 16.69
C ARG A 135 13.76 8.47 17.56
N ASN A 136 12.88 9.45 17.81
CA ASN A 136 13.14 10.48 18.80
C ASN A 136 13.34 9.76 20.14
N LYS A 137 14.60 9.70 20.58
CA LYS A 137 14.92 9.41 21.98
C LYS A 137 14.47 10.63 22.77
N CYS A 138 13.34 10.51 23.46
CA CYS A 138 13.00 11.36 24.59
C CYS A 138 12.73 10.44 25.77
#